data_AF-A0A2K3KGZ0-F1
#
_entry.id   AF-A0A2K3KGZ0-F1
#
_cell.length_a   1.000
_cell.length_b   1.000
_cell.length_c   1.000
_cell.angle_alpha   90.00
_cell.angle_beta   90.00
_cell.angle_gamma   90.00
#
_symmetry.space_group_name_H-M   'P 1'
#
loop_
_entity.id
_entity.type
_entity.pdbx_description
1 polymer ?
#
loop_
_entity_poly.entity_id
_entity_poly.type
_entity_poly.pdbx_seq_one_letter_code
_entity_poly.pdbx_strand_id
1 'polypeptide(L)'
;CHKDLLPEGSPWTCPSDRVFFDASVIWGLVGPKRIFGSLGDYSAMNWFFLGGAIGPILVWLLHKAFPKQSWIPLINLPVLLGATGMMPPATAMNFNAWMVVGTIFNFFIFCYRKKWWQRYNYVLSAALDAGVAFMAAALDWKM
;
A
#
# COMPACT_ATOMS: atom_id res chain seq x y z
N CYS A 1 -6.60 -3.73 -20.00
CA CYS A 1 -7.47 -2.53 -20.09
C CYS A 1 -7.67 -2.13 -21.54
N HIS A 2 -8.91 -1.90 -22.00
CA HIS A 2 -9.23 -1.48 -23.37
C HIS A 2 -9.66 -0.01 -23.38
N LYS A 3 -8.71 0.90 -23.57
CA LYS A 3 -9.00 2.36 -23.57
C LYS A 3 -9.68 2.83 -24.86
N ASP A 4 -9.57 2.02 -25.91
CA ASP A 4 -10.20 2.18 -27.20
C ASP A 4 -11.73 2.09 -27.15
N LEU A 5 -12.28 1.43 -26.11
CA LEU A 5 -13.72 1.32 -25.87
C LEU A 5 -14.27 2.47 -25.03
N LEU A 6 -13.43 3.36 -24.51
CA LEU A 6 -13.85 4.44 -23.62
C LEU A 6 -14.13 5.73 -24.41
N PRO A 7 -15.19 6.49 -24.07
CA PRO A 7 -15.45 7.78 -24.69
C PRO A 7 -14.31 8.78 -24.39
N GLU A 8 -14.09 9.72 -25.32
CA GLU A 8 -13.07 10.77 -25.18
C GLU A 8 -13.35 11.61 -23.92
N GLY A 9 -12.37 11.68 -23.02
CA GLY A 9 -12.51 12.37 -21.73
C GLY A 9 -13.06 11.52 -20.58
N SER A 10 -13.20 10.21 -20.74
CA SER A 10 -13.59 9.33 -19.64
C SER A 10 -12.61 9.41 -18.45
N PRO A 11 -13.11 9.44 -17.20
CA PRO A 11 -12.27 9.47 -16.00
C PRO A 11 -11.63 8.12 -15.68
N TRP A 12 -11.99 7.07 -16.43
CA TRP A 12 -11.51 5.71 -16.26
C TRP A 12 -10.05 5.60 -16.71
N THR A 13 -9.18 5.30 -15.75
CA THR A 13 -7.75 5.10 -16.00
C THR A 13 -7.34 3.69 -15.62
N CYS A 14 -6.24 3.22 -16.24
CA CYS A 14 -5.70 1.88 -16.02
C CYS A 14 -4.31 1.99 -15.40
N PRO A 15 -4.24 2.31 -14.09
CA PRO A 15 -2.99 2.55 -13.40
C PRO A 15 -2.14 1.28 -13.29
N SER A 16 -2.74 0.11 -13.02
CA SER A 16 -2.01 -1.16 -12.91
C SER A 16 -1.27 -1.50 -14.21
N ASP A 17 -1.95 -1.46 -15.36
CA ASP A 17 -1.33 -1.76 -16.66
C ASP A 17 -0.18 -0.79 -16.99
N ARG A 18 -0.30 0.49 -16.61
CA ARG A 18 0.79 1.48 -16.77
C ARG A 18 1.99 1.12 -15.88
N VAL A 19 1.76 0.79 -14.62
CA VAL A 19 2.83 0.41 -13.68
C VAL A 19 3.54 -0.86 -14.16
N PHE A 20 2.81 -1.87 -14.64
CA PHE A 20 3.39 -3.09 -15.19
C PHE A 20 4.22 -2.81 -16.45
N PHE A 21 3.73 -1.97 -17.36
CA PHE A 21 4.47 -1.56 -18.54
C PHE A 21 5.75 -0.79 -18.17
N ASP A 22 5.67 0.22 -17.31
CA ASP A 22 6.82 1.00 -16.86
C ASP A 22 7.87 0.10 -16.17
N ALA A 23 7.41 -0.84 -15.33
CA ALA A 23 8.29 -1.84 -14.72
C ALA A 23 9.00 -2.70 -15.77
N SER A 24 8.27 -3.17 -16.81
CA SER A 24 8.88 -3.95 -17.90
C SER A 24 9.93 -3.17 -18.68
N VAL A 25 9.73 -1.86 -18.88
CA VAL A 25 10.70 -1.00 -19.56
C VAL A 25 11.95 -0.79 -18.69
N ILE A 26 11.76 -0.52 -17.40
CA ILE A 26 12.83 -0.34 -16.42
C ILE A 26 13.69 -1.60 -16.32
N TRP A 27 13.08 -2.76 -16.08
CA TRP A 27 13.80 -4.00 -15.82
C TRP A 27 14.23 -4.74 -17.09
N GLY A 28 13.52 -4.57 -18.21
CA GLY A 28 13.79 -5.27 -19.47
C GLY A 28 14.61 -4.48 -20.48
N LEU A 29 14.34 -3.18 -20.65
CA LEU A 29 14.96 -2.36 -21.71
C LEU A 29 16.10 -1.46 -21.18
N VAL A 30 15.88 -0.76 -20.07
CA VAL A 30 16.84 0.22 -19.54
C VAL A 30 17.92 -0.46 -18.69
N GLY A 31 17.52 -1.44 -17.89
CA GLY A 31 18.39 -2.22 -17.01
C GLY A 31 18.79 -1.47 -15.73
N PRO A 32 19.13 -2.20 -14.66
CA PRO A 32 19.34 -1.63 -13.33
C PRO A 32 20.52 -0.66 -13.26
N LYS A 33 21.54 -0.79 -14.11
CA LYS A 33 22.75 0.05 -14.08
C LYS A 33 22.48 1.52 -14.44
N ARG A 34 21.46 1.80 -15.25
CA ARG A 34 21.12 3.16 -15.69
C ARG A 34 20.08 3.85 -14.79
N ILE A 35 19.41 3.09 -13.93
CA ILE A 35 18.41 3.60 -12.99
C ILE A 35 18.99 3.64 -11.58
N PHE A 36 19.54 2.53 -11.10
CA PHE A 36 20.07 2.37 -9.73
C PHE A 36 21.60 2.42 -9.65
N GLY A 37 22.31 2.48 -10.78
CA GLY A 37 23.77 2.57 -10.82
C GLY A 37 24.30 4.01 -10.83
N SER A 38 25.60 4.17 -11.07
CA SER A 38 26.31 5.46 -11.01
C SER A 38 25.88 6.49 -12.06
N LEU A 39 25.12 6.06 -13.08
CA LEU A 39 24.63 6.90 -14.18
C LEU A 39 23.16 7.31 -14.01
N GLY A 40 22.49 6.84 -12.96
CA GLY A 40 21.07 7.11 -12.71
C GLY A 40 20.83 7.90 -11.43
N ASP A 41 19.76 8.69 -11.42
CA ASP A 41 19.38 9.55 -10.28
C ASP A 41 18.84 8.76 -9.07
N TYR A 42 18.53 7.46 -9.24
CA TYR A 42 17.95 6.62 -8.18
C TYR A 42 18.96 5.73 -7.45
N SER A 43 20.26 6.03 -7.51
CA SER A 43 21.28 5.24 -6.79
C SER A 43 21.08 5.24 -5.26
N ALA A 44 20.48 6.31 -4.72
CA ALA A 44 20.11 6.43 -3.31
C ALA A 44 19.07 5.38 -2.88
N MET A 45 18.27 4.84 -3.81
CA MET A 45 17.27 3.82 -3.51
C MET A 45 17.90 2.52 -2.96
N ASN A 46 19.16 2.24 -3.34
CA ASN A 46 19.86 1.05 -2.86
C ASN A 46 20.11 1.08 -1.34
N TRP A 47 20.13 2.28 -0.72
CA TRP A 47 20.26 2.41 0.74
C TRP A 47 19.04 1.90 1.50
N PHE A 48 17.87 1.77 0.87
CA PHE A 48 16.71 1.15 1.50
C PHE A 48 16.92 -0.35 1.77
N PHE A 49 17.78 -1.05 1.01
CA PHE A 49 18.15 -2.43 1.35
C PHE A 49 18.94 -2.49 2.66
N LEU A 50 19.87 -1.56 2.87
CA LEU A 50 20.59 -1.41 4.13
C LEU A 50 19.64 -1.03 5.27
N GLY A 51 18.74 -0.06 5.04
CA GLY A 51 17.70 0.32 6.00
C GLY A 51 16.80 -0.85 6.39
N GLY A 52 16.38 -1.67 5.42
CA GLY A 52 15.59 -2.87 5.63
C GLY A 52 16.34 -3.97 6.39
N ALA A 53 17.64 -4.13 6.16
CA ALA A 53 18.47 -5.07 6.92
C ALA A 53 18.74 -4.60 8.36
N ILE A 54 18.87 -3.28 8.56
CA ILE A 54 19.11 -2.68 9.88
C ILE A 54 17.83 -2.65 10.72
N GLY A 55 16.65 -2.51 10.10
CA GLY A 55 15.36 -2.45 10.80
C GLY A 55 15.13 -3.56 11.82
N PRO A 56 15.22 -4.85 11.46
CA PRO A 56 15.07 -5.98 12.39
C PRO A 56 16.11 -5.97 13.52
N ILE A 57 17.34 -5.55 13.21
CA ILE A 57 18.43 -5.46 14.20
C ILE A 57 18.12 -4.38 15.23
N LEU A 58 17.60 -3.23 14.80
CA LEU A 58 17.15 -2.16 15.71
C LEU A 58 16.00 -2.63 16.59
N VAL A 59 14.99 -3.32 16.04
CA VAL A 59 13.88 -3.88 16.84
C VAL A 59 14.40 -4.85 17.89
N TRP A 60 15.35 -5.72 17.52
CA TRP A 60 15.97 -6.66 18.44
C TRP A 60 16.74 -5.97 19.57
N LEU A 61 17.51 -4.91 19.26
CA LEU A 61 18.22 -4.10 20.26
C LEU A 61 17.25 -3.37 21.20
N LEU A 62 16.19 -2.75 20.66
CA LEU A 62 15.18 -2.06 21.48
C LEU A 62 14.43 -3.04 22.40
N HIS A 63 14.11 -4.24 21.93
CA HIS A 63 13.52 -5.28 22.76
C HIS A 63 14.44 -5.68 23.92
N LYS A 64 15.75 -5.77 23.68
CA LYS A 64 16.75 -6.11 24.71
C LYS A 64 16.96 -4.98 25.72
N ALA A 65 16.88 -3.72 25.30
CA ALA A 65 17.06 -2.55 26.15
C ALA A 65 15.82 -2.22 27.01
N PHE A 66 14.60 -2.52 26.53
CA PHE A 66 13.35 -2.21 27.22
C PHE A 66 12.46 -3.46 27.45
N PRO A 67 12.87 -4.38 28.34
CA PRO A 67 12.14 -5.63 28.60
C PRO A 67 10.77 -5.43 29.27
N LYS A 68 10.45 -4.21 29.75
CA LYS A 68 9.17 -3.89 30.41
C LYS A 68 8.06 -3.45 29.46
N GLN A 69 8.35 -3.19 28.18
CA GLN A 69 7.38 -2.67 27.23
C GLN A 69 6.98 -3.74 26.20
N SER A 70 5.84 -4.39 26.47
CA SER A 70 5.31 -5.51 25.69
C SER A 70 4.80 -5.14 24.29
N TRP A 71 4.68 -3.86 23.94
CA TRP A 71 4.23 -3.39 22.62
C TRP A 71 5.35 -3.30 21.58
N ILE A 72 6.62 -3.16 22.01
CA ILE A 72 7.80 -3.07 21.14
C ILE A 72 7.97 -4.33 20.27
N PRO A 73 7.83 -5.58 20.78
CA PRO A 73 7.92 -6.78 19.94
C PRO A 73 6.72 -6.97 18.99
N LEU A 74 5.61 -6.24 19.16
CA LEU A 74 4.48 -6.30 18.23
C LEU A 74 4.69 -5.45 16.97
N ILE A 75 5.69 -4.57 16.95
CA ILE A 75 5.98 -3.70 15.79
C ILE A 75 6.79 -4.50 14.77
N ASN A 76 6.07 -5.15 13.86
CA ASN A 76 6.67 -5.83 12.71
C ASN A 76 7.04 -4.82 11.62
N LEU A 77 8.25 -4.27 11.72
CA LEU A 77 8.84 -3.41 10.69
C LEU A 77 8.75 -3.97 9.25
N PRO A 78 8.96 -5.29 9.00
CA PRO A 78 8.76 -5.87 7.67
C PRO A 78 7.32 -5.76 7.16
N VAL A 79 6.32 -5.88 8.05
CA VAL A 79 4.90 -5.74 7.70
C VAL A 79 4.56 -4.29 7.40
N LEU A 80 5.12 -3.35 8.15
CA LEU A 80 4.94 -1.91 7.92
C LEU A 80 5.58 -1.45 6.61
N LEU A 81 6.81 -1.90 6.31
CA LEU A 81 7.49 -1.60 5.05
C LEU A 81 6.82 -2.32 3.88
N GLY A 82 6.40 -3.57 4.06
CA GLY A 82 5.66 -4.34 3.06
C GLY A 82 4.29 -3.75 2.71
N ALA A 83 3.60 -3.12 3.68
CA ALA A 83 2.32 -2.45 3.44
C ALA A 83 2.44 -1.28 2.44
N THR A 84 3.62 -0.65 2.33
CA THR A 84 3.88 0.39 1.32
C THR A 84 4.21 -0.17 -0.07
N GLY A 85 4.32 -1.50 -0.23
CA GLY A 85 4.64 -2.14 -1.51
C GLY A 85 3.57 -1.97 -2.60
N MET A 86 2.31 -1.70 -2.21
CA MET A 86 1.22 -1.40 -3.15
C MET A 86 1.09 0.08 -3.49
N MET A 87 2.07 0.90 -3.10
CA MET A 87 2.10 2.34 -3.40
C MET A 87 2.22 2.68 -4.90
N PRO A 88 2.89 1.90 -5.78
CA PRO A 88 3.00 2.28 -7.19
C PRO A 88 1.65 2.43 -7.92
N PRO A 89 0.63 1.56 -7.72
CA PRO A 89 -0.70 1.76 -8.30
C PRO A 89 -1.64 2.67 -7.47
N ALA A 90 -1.32 2.96 -6.21
CA ALA A 90 -2.20 3.72 -5.31
C ALA A 90 -1.77 5.19 -5.19
N THR A 91 -2.67 6.12 -5.52
CA THR A 91 -2.40 7.56 -5.34
C THR A 91 -2.20 7.91 -3.87
N ALA A 92 -1.47 8.98 -3.59
CA ALA A 92 -1.24 9.47 -2.22
C ALA A 92 -2.57 9.68 -1.44
N MET A 93 -3.63 10.07 -2.14
CA MET A 93 -4.98 10.21 -1.57
C MET A 93 -5.53 8.88 -1.03
N ASN A 94 -5.37 7.79 -1.79
CA ASN A 94 -5.84 6.46 -1.38
C ASN A 94 -5.08 5.97 -0.14
N PHE A 95 -3.78 6.24 -0.06
CA PHE A 95 -2.98 5.86 1.09
C PHE A 95 -3.34 6.66 2.35
N ASN A 96 -3.57 7.97 2.20
CA ASN A 96 -4.04 8.82 3.29
C ASN A 96 -5.43 8.38 3.78
N ALA A 97 -6.35 8.08 2.87
CA ALA A 97 -7.67 7.58 3.21
C ALA A 97 -7.59 6.22 3.94
N TRP A 98 -6.77 5.29 3.44
CA TRP A 98 -6.52 4.01 4.09
C TRP A 98 -5.94 4.17 5.49
N MET A 99 -4.99 5.09 5.69
CA MET A 99 -4.40 5.37 7.00
C MET A 99 -5.44 5.93 7.98
N VAL A 100 -6.27 6.88 7.53
CA VAL A 100 -7.33 7.48 8.36
C VAL A 100 -8.39 6.44 8.73
N VAL A 101 -8.94 5.73 7.75
CA VAL A 101 -9.97 4.71 7.97
C VAL A 101 -9.41 3.56 8.81
N GLY A 102 -8.19 3.11 8.50
CA GLY A 102 -7.48 2.10 9.26
C GLY A 102 -7.29 2.49 10.72
N THR A 103 -6.91 3.73 11.01
CA THR A 103 -6.74 4.25 12.38
C THR A 103 -8.09 4.33 13.11
N ILE A 104 -9.14 4.83 12.46
CA ILE A 104 -10.46 4.94 13.08
C ILE A 104 -11.01 3.55 13.43
N PHE A 105 -10.96 2.60 12.50
CA PHE A 105 -11.54 1.28 12.71
C PHE A 105 -10.67 0.38 13.59
N ASN A 106 -9.35 0.32 13.37
CA ASN A 106 -8.48 -0.60 14.09
C ASN A 106 -8.01 -0.06 15.44
N PHE A 107 -7.93 1.27 15.64
CA PHE A 107 -7.50 1.85 16.90
C PHE A 107 -8.69 2.37 17.72
N PHE A 108 -9.44 3.34 17.20
CA PHE A 108 -10.53 3.97 17.98
C PHE A 108 -11.69 3.00 18.23
N ILE A 109 -12.27 2.42 17.18
CA ILE A 109 -13.45 1.56 17.34
C ILE A 109 -13.10 0.28 18.09
N PHE A 110 -11.90 -0.28 17.86
CA PHE A 110 -11.41 -1.40 18.64
C PHE A 110 -11.28 -1.05 20.13
N CYS A 111 -10.70 0.09 20.51
CA CYS A 111 -10.55 0.46 21.91
C CYS A 111 -11.90 0.72 22.61
N TYR A 112 -12.86 1.38 21.96
CA TYR A 112 -14.12 1.75 22.58
C TYR A 112 -15.20 0.65 22.52
N ARG A 113 -15.24 -0.18 21.48
CA ARG A 113 -16.36 -1.13 21.21
C ARG A 113 -15.90 -2.49 20.65
N LYS A 114 -14.97 -3.15 21.34
CA LYS A 114 -14.39 -4.47 20.96
C LYS A 114 -15.41 -5.51 20.48
N LYS A 115 -16.49 -5.75 21.23
CA LYS A 115 -17.50 -6.77 20.91
C LYS A 115 -18.24 -6.49 19.59
N TRP A 116 -18.49 -5.22 19.29
CA TRP A 116 -19.11 -4.81 18.03
C TRP A 116 -18.13 -4.98 16.87
N TRP A 117 -16.90 -4.51 17.07
CA TRP A 117 -15.84 -4.59 16.07
C TRP A 117 -15.57 -6.04 15.62
N GLN A 118 -15.44 -6.98 16.55
CA GLN A 118 -15.22 -8.40 16.24
C GLN A 118 -16.33 -9.04 15.40
N ARG A 119 -17.58 -8.56 15.55
CA ARG A 119 -18.74 -9.13 14.85
C ARG A 119 -18.99 -8.49 13.49
N TYR A 120 -18.78 -7.18 13.36
CA TYR A 120 -19.25 -6.42 12.20
C TYR A 120 -18.14 -5.86 11.32
N ASN A 121 -16.88 -5.81 11.77
CA ASN A 121 -15.81 -5.21 10.97
C ASN A 121 -15.60 -5.93 9.63
N TYR A 122 -15.64 -7.27 9.64
CA TYR A 122 -15.49 -8.07 8.42
C TYR A 122 -16.67 -7.87 7.45
N VAL A 123 -17.90 -7.82 7.99
CA VAL A 123 -19.12 -7.57 7.19
C VAL A 123 -19.09 -6.18 6.57
N LEU A 124 -18.63 -5.17 7.32
CA LEU A 124 -18.48 -3.81 6.82
C LEU A 124 -17.44 -3.73 5.69
N SER A 125 -16.30 -4.42 5.83
CA SER A 125 -15.29 -4.50 4.76
C SER A 125 -15.89 -5.08 3.48
N ALA A 126 -16.59 -6.22 3.59
CA ALA A 126 -17.25 -6.85 2.44
C ALA A 126 -18.33 -5.95 1.81
N ALA A 127 -19.07 -5.19 2.63
CA ALA A 127 -20.07 -4.26 2.15
C ALA A 127 -19.44 -3.07 1.40
N LEU A 128 -18.29 -2.57 1.86
CA LEU A 128 -17.55 -1.51 1.17
C LEU A 128 -17.01 -2.00 -0.18
N ASP A 129 -16.42 -3.19 -0.23
CA ASP A 129 -15.92 -3.79 -1.48
C ASP A 129 -17.06 -4.01 -2.50
N ALA A 130 -18.20 -4.52 -2.03
CA ALA A 130 -19.40 -4.66 -2.86
C ALA A 130 -19.91 -3.31 -3.34
N GLY A 131 -19.95 -2.29 -2.47
CA GLY A 131 -20.38 -0.94 -2.82
C GLY A 131 -19.53 -0.31 -3.93
N VAL A 132 -18.20 -0.46 -3.87
CA VAL A 132 -17.29 0.01 -4.92
C VAL A 132 -17.57 -0.73 -6.24
N ALA A 133 -17.76 -2.05 -6.19
CA ALA A 133 -18.09 -2.84 -7.38
C ALA A 133 -19.43 -2.42 -8.01
N PHE A 134 -20.46 -2.17 -7.21
CA PHE A 134 -21.75 -1.68 -7.69
C PHE A 134 -21.64 -0.29 -8.32
N MET A 135 -20.89 0.63 -7.69
CA MET A 135 -20.69 1.97 -8.23
C MET A 135 -19.89 1.93 -9.54
N ALA A 136 -18.89 1.06 -9.64
CA ALA A 136 -18.16 0.84 -10.88
C ALA A 136 -19.08 0.33 -12.00
N ALA A 137 -19.85 -0.73 -11.73
CA ALA A 137 -20.81 -1.26 -12.69
C ALA A 137 -21.89 -0.23 -13.10
N ALA A 138 -22.36 0.59 -12.15
CA ALA A 138 -23.34 1.64 -12.43
C ALA A 138 -22.78 2.79 -13.29
N LEU A 139 -21.50 3.12 -13.12
CA LEU A 139 -20.80 4.09 -13.98
C LEU A 139 -20.55 3.52 -15.38
N ASP A 140 -20.15 2.26 -15.47
CA ASP A 140 -19.95 1.56 -16.75
C ASP A 140 -21.25 1.41 -17.53
N TRP A 141 -22.38 1.20 -16.86
CA TRP A 141 -23.70 1.12 -17.50
C TRP A 141 -24.18 2.46 -18.09
N LYS A 142 -23.61 3.58 -17.63
CA LYS A 142 -24.07 4.94 -17.96
C LYS A 142 -23.25 5.59 -19.08
N MET A 143 -22.18 4.94 -19.54
CA MET A 143 -21.35 5.33 -20.70
C MET A 143 -21.63 4.42 -21.88
#